data_AF-A0AA39P234-F1
#
_entry.id   AF-A0AA39P234-F1
#
_cell.length_a   1.000
_cell.length_b   1.000
_cell.length_c   1.000
_cell.angle_alpha   90.00
_cell.angle_beta   90.00
_cell.angle_gamma   90.00
#
_symmetry.space_group_name_H-M   'P 1'
#
loop_
_entity.id
_entity.type
_entity.pdbx_description
1 polymer ?
#
loop_
_entity_poly.entity_id
_entity_poly.type
_entity_poly.pdbx_seq_one_letter_code
_entity_poly.pdbx_strand_id
1 'polypeptide(L)'
;MSATTLELFPAPSPSPSKHTPTILPGADADSTVALQNVLRDNHERWHIFFNDRRFHNHTTHHALAIWALGANKETIDAAYREDAGMQKPAIPSPSPITSGNFTSHLGDDKYFDAYMDFFKAKIQEKGTASVLEEFIFSDYANVDKTAGKSKQPALLNRLINGLVHPLIHTGYGLEFGLPGMVVEGCLAQAAVHHDRLQPLFPPSFFTSSPAIDTLTEKTSSELALDEVPHTQTEKKGIHAFDILARILADDTIEVPYGDEDAFAKTLEANGEALSRYASQWTLDLSDPKEVNRKVEELQWMNTIIYAIGGSQSGKKFNSDFFLMHLVTSSLFLPSFVAYLTPPSQALLLRHYMTVSIAWWVSRGRPGFDIPKFFGADTPLVPPTSPATKTPSWKLTSTHNPWFKIIQHAVVHPDDHLCKIQRAFVHYATLYGMHPSGEPGFSRTELPGAEKLDGTLFLRAAYLTAKHFEPREGEKSNGENSFKWDRSGFY
;
A
#
# COMPACT_ATOMS: atom_id res chain seq x y z
N MET A 1 18.40 -33.79 -17.12
CA MET A 1 18.46 -32.65 -16.18
C MET A 1 17.12 -32.60 -15.49
N SER A 2 17.08 -32.87 -14.19
CA SER A 2 15.82 -32.87 -13.41
C SER A 2 15.24 -31.46 -13.46
N ALA A 3 14.02 -31.30 -13.99
CA ALA A 3 13.29 -30.05 -13.90
C ALA A 3 13.05 -29.79 -12.41
N THR A 4 13.78 -28.84 -11.82
CA THR A 4 13.51 -28.33 -10.48
C THR A 4 12.07 -27.85 -10.47
N THR A 5 11.21 -28.61 -9.79
CA THR A 5 9.80 -28.27 -9.58
C THR A 5 9.80 -26.99 -8.76
N LEU A 6 9.24 -25.90 -9.30
CA LEU A 6 9.19 -24.62 -8.60
C LEU A 6 8.38 -24.80 -7.31
N GLU A 7 9.04 -24.62 -6.16
CA GLU A 7 8.36 -24.58 -4.87
C GLU A 7 7.63 -23.23 -4.76
N LEU A 8 6.29 -23.27 -4.70
CA LEU A 8 5.46 -22.06 -4.68
C LEU A 8 5.49 -21.35 -3.32
N PHE A 9 5.68 -22.10 -2.23
CA PHE A 9 5.66 -21.58 -0.86
C PHE A 9 6.87 -22.07 -0.05
N PRO A 10 8.10 -21.67 -0.43
CA PRO A 10 9.29 -21.97 0.34
C PRO A 10 9.24 -21.26 1.71
N ALA A 11 10.18 -21.59 2.60
CA ALA A 11 10.36 -20.83 3.83
C ALA A 11 10.64 -19.34 3.48
N PRO A 12 10.04 -18.37 4.19
CA PRO A 12 10.19 -16.96 3.86
C PRO A 12 11.67 -16.53 3.78
N SER A 13 12.04 -15.87 2.69
CA SER A 13 13.41 -15.39 2.47
C SER A 13 13.71 -14.13 3.28
N PRO A 14 14.99 -13.84 3.60
CA PRO A 14 15.37 -12.57 4.19
C PRO A 14 14.99 -11.39 3.30
N SER A 15 14.68 -10.24 3.92
CA SER A 15 14.15 -9.07 3.23
C SER A 15 15.08 -8.60 2.08
N PRO A 16 14.53 -8.26 0.90
CA PRO A 16 15.33 -8.00 -0.30
C PRO A 16 16.13 -6.69 -0.25
N SER A 17 15.79 -5.77 0.67
CA SER A 17 16.46 -4.48 0.84
C SER A 17 16.52 -4.05 2.31
N LYS A 18 17.41 -3.11 2.64
CA LYS A 18 17.41 -2.45 3.97
C LYS A 18 16.16 -1.60 4.20
N HIS A 19 15.46 -1.23 3.14
CA HIS A 19 14.23 -0.42 3.17
C HIS A 19 12.96 -1.28 3.23
N THR A 20 13.06 -2.60 3.06
CA THR A 20 11.93 -3.52 3.26
C THR A 20 11.70 -3.84 4.72
N PRO A 21 10.48 -4.24 5.10
CA PRO A 21 10.15 -4.49 6.51
C PRO A 21 11.03 -5.55 7.17
N THR A 22 11.34 -5.28 8.44
CA THR A 22 12.08 -6.22 9.29
C THR A 22 11.11 -7.17 9.98
N ILE A 23 11.47 -8.45 10.04
CA ILE A 23 10.72 -9.48 10.78
C ILE A 23 11.09 -9.36 12.27
N LEU A 24 10.08 -9.27 13.13
CA LEU A 24 10.29 -9.20 14.58
C LEU A 24 10.68 -10.56 15.15
N PRO A 25 11.52 -10.60 16.20
CA PRO A 25 11.84 -11.84 16.88
C PRO A 25 10.60 -12.41 17.57
N GLY A 26 10.36 -13.70 17.39
CA GLY A 26 9.20 -14.41 17.98
C GLY A 26 8.73 -15.59 17.13
N ALA A 27 8.95 -15.54 15.82
CA ALA A 27 8.72 -16.68 14.94
C ALA A 27 9.75 -17.80 15.17
N ASP A 28 9.30 -19.05 15.16
CA ASP A 28 10.11 -20.24 15.32
C ASP A 28 9.92 -21.19 14.11
N ALA A 29 10.59 -22.35 14.15
CA ALA A 29 10.48 -23.33 13.06
C ALA A 29 9.05 -23.88 12.93
N ASP A 30 8.35 -24.08 14.04
CA ASP A 30 7.00 -24.64 14.07
C ASP A 30 5.97 -23.64 13.52
N SER A 31 6.11 -22.35 13.83
CA SER A 31 5.28 -21.28 13.30
C SER A 31 5.51 -21.06 11.80
N THR A 32 6.74 -21.25 11.33
CA THR A 32 7.08 -21.20 9.91
C THR A 32 6.46 -22.36 9.14
N VAL A 33 6.51 -23.58 9.68
CA VAL A 33 5.83 -24.75 9.08
C VAL A 33 4.32 -24.57 9.08
N ALA A 34 3.75 -24.02 10.15
CA ALA A 34 2.32 -23.71 10.21
C ALA A 34 1.91 -22.70 9.13
N LEU A 35 2.70 -21.62 8.96
CA LEU A 35 2.51 -20.64 7.90
C LEU A 35 2.53 -21.30 6.50
N GLN A 36 3.53 -22.14 6.20
CA GLN A 36 3.61 -22.82 4.91
C GLN A 36 2.39 -23.73 4.64
N ASN A 37 1.90 -24.42 5.67
CA ASN A 37 0.69 -25.23 5.56
C ASN A 37 -0.54 -24.38 5.29
N VAL A 38 -0.70 -23.25 5.98
CA VAL A 38 -1.80 -22.30 5.77
C VAL A 38 -1.78 -21.73 4.35
N LEU A 39 -0.61 -21.33 3.85
CA LEU A 39 -0.47 -20.78 2.49
C LEU A 39 -0.83 -21.83 1.43
N ARG A 40 -0.37 -23.08 1.59
CA ARG A 40 -0.71 -24.18 0.68
C ARG A 40 -2.19 -24.54 0.73
N ASP A 41 -2.77 -24.66 1.92
CA ASP A 41 -4.18 -25.01 2.08
C ASP A 41 -5.06 -23.90 1.48
N ASN A 42 -4.67 -22.63 1.63
CA ASN A 42 -5.37 -21.53 1.00
C ASN A 42 -5.28 -21.54 -0.53
N HIS A 43 -4.09 -21.79 -1.08
CA HIS A 43 -3.87 -21.92 -2.52
C HIS A 43 -4.72 -23.03 -3.16
N GLU A 44 -4.89 -24.15 -2.48
CA GLU A 44 -5.60 -25.31 -3.02
C GLU A 44 -7.13 -25.23 -2.83
N ARG A 45 -7.59 -24.68 -1.70
CA ARG A 45 -9.01 -24.79 -1.31
C ARG A 45 -9.82 -23.53 -1.56
N TRP A 46 -9.20 -22.35 -1.52
CA TRP A 46 -9.93 -21.09 -1.47
C TRP A 46 -9.69 -20.24 -2.72
N HIS A 47 -10.75 -19.54 -3.15
CA HIS A 47 -10.67 -18.56 -4.21
C HIS A 47 -10.02 -17.26 -3.69
N ILE A 48 -9.45 -16.45 -4.59
CA ILE A 48 -8.89 -15.13 -4.25
C ILE A 48 -9.94 -14.10 -3.82
N PHE A 49 -11.22 -14.42 -4.00
CA PHE A 49 -12.35 -13.59 -3.60
C PHE A 49 -13.22 -14.36 -2.61
N PHE A 50 -13.57 -13.74 -1.48
CA PHE A 50 -14.40 -14.39 -0.47
C PHE A 50 -15.91 -14.26 -0.74
N ASN A 51 -16.33 -13.36 -1.64
CA ASN A 51 -17.74 -13.19 -1.98
C ASN A 51 -18.00 -12.88 -3.47
N ASP A 52 -19.26 -12.93 -3.87
CA ASP A 52 -19.69 -12.60 -5.24
C ASP A 52 -19.60 -11.11 -5.57
N ARG A 53 -19.40 -10.25 -4.55
CA ARG A 53 -19.05 -8.83 -4.73
C ARG A 53 -17.56 -8.63 -5.02
N ARG A 54 -16.77 -9.70 -5.11
CA ARG A 54 -15.33 -9.73 -5.42
C ARG A 54 -14.46 -9.03 -4.36
N PHE A 55 -14.83 -9.16 -3.09
CA PHE A 55 -13.95 -8.76 -1.99
C PHE A 55 -12.82 -9.79 -1.80
N HIS A 56 -11.63 -9.31 -1.47
CA HIS A 56 -10.39 -10.08 -1.52
C HIS A 56 -10.19 -10.99 -0.33
N ASN A 57 -9.71 -12.20 -0.59
CA ASN A 57 -9.28 -13.13 0.46
C ASN A 57 -8.04 -12.55 1.18
N HIS A 58 -8.20 -12.26 2.47
CA HIS A 58 -7.16 -11.67 3.32
C HIS A 58 -6.38 -12.70 4.14
N THR A 59 -6.75 -13.98 4.08
CA THR A 59 -6.23 -15.04 4.96
C THR A 59 -4.70 -15.13 4.90
N THR A 60 -4.12 -15.10 3.69
CA THR A 60 -2.66 -15.16 3.52
C THR A 60 -1.97 -13.89 4.00
N HIS A 61 -2.61 -12.72 3.82
CA HIS A 61 -2.08 -11.44 4.29
C HIS A 61 -2.09 -11.37 5.81
N HIS A 62 -3.14 -11.90 6.45
CA HIS A 62 -3.26 -11.96 7.91
C HIS A 62 -2.16 -12.86 8.49
N ALA A 63 -2.06 -14.09 7.99
CA ALA A 63 -1.07 -15.08 8.44
C ALA A 63 0.38 -14.57 8.29
N LEU A 64 0.71 -13.93 7.15
CA LEU A 64 2.04 -13.36 6.92
C LEU A 64 2.32 -12.15 7.82
N ALA A 65 1.34 -11.29 8.06
CA ALA A 65 1.50 -10.11 8.91
C ALA A 65 1.75 -10.51 10.37
N ILE A 66 0.97 -11.44 10.93
CA ILE A 66 1.16 -11.90 12.32
C ILE A 66 2.46 -12.71 12.47
N TRP A 67 2.83 -13.53 11.48
CA TRP A 67 4.11 -14.23 11.48
C TRP A 67 5.28 -13.24 11.50
N ALA A 68 5.22 -12.18 10.68
CA ALA A 68 6.24 -11.14 10.65
C ALA A 68 6.32 -10.32 11.96
N LEU A 69 5.25 -10.27 12.74
CA LEU A 69 5.21 -9.67 14.07
C LEU A 69 5.64 -10.63 15.20
N GLY A 70 5.98 -11.88 14.88
CA GLY A 70 6.48 -12.88 15.83
C GLY A 70 5.40 -13.76 16.47
N ALA A 71 4.29 -13.99 15.78
CA ALA A 71 3.25 -14.91 16.26
C ALA A 71 3.74 -16.37 16.34
N ASN A 72 3.24 -17.10 17.36
CA ASN A 72 3.43 -18.54 17.48
C ASN A 72 2.45 -19.32 16.58
N LYS A 73 2.72 -20.62 16.44
CA LYS A 73 1.90 -21.55 15.68
C LYS A 73 0.41 -21.51 16.06
N GLU A 74 0.09 -21.50 17.35
CA GLU A 74 -1.30 -21.54 17.83
C GLU A 74 -2.10 -20.32 17.38
N THR A 75 -1.48 -19.14 17.35
CA THR A 75 -2.12 -17.90 16.89
C THR A 75 -2.37 -17.94 15.40
N ILE A 76 -1.41 -18.42 14.60
CA ILE A 76 -1.55 -18.57 13.15
C ILE A 76 -2.68 -19.55 12.80
N ASP A 77 -2.72 -20.72 13.46
CA ASP A 77 -3.76 -21.73 13.26
C ASP A 77 -5.14 -21.26 13.74
N ALA A 78 -5.20 -20.41 14.77
CA ALA A 78 -6.45 -19.80 15.24
C ALA A 78 -6.98 -18.78 14.23
N ALA A 79 -6.14 -17.85 13.78
CA ALA A 79 -6.49 -16.87 12.76
C ALA A 79 -6.99 -17.55 11.47
N TYR A 80 -6.29 -18.60 11.02
CA TYR A 80 -6.70 -19.34 9.82
C TYR A 80 -8.10 -19.96 9.94
N ARG A 81 -8.42 -20.55 11.11
CA ARG A 81 -9.74 -21.18 11.32
C ARG A 81 -10.88 -20.17 11.33
N GLU A 82 -10.64 -18.96 11.83
CA GLU A 82 -11.61 -17.87 11.82
C GLU A 82 -11.83 -17.35 10.39
N ASP A 83 -10.74 -17.08 9.67
CA ASP A 83 -10.80 -16.54 8.31
C ASP A 83 -11.39 -17.54 7.30
N ALA A 84 -11.09 -18.83 7.44
CA ALA A 84 -11.57 -19.90 6.56
C ALA A 84 -13.09 -20.01 6.52
N GLY A 85 -13.81 -19.59 7.57
CA GLY A 85 -15.27 -19.65 7.61
C GLY A 85 -15.97 -18.72 6.63
N MET A 86 -15.31 -17.65 6.20
CA MET A 86 -15.85 -16.65 5.27
C MET A 86 -15.44 -16.87 3.82
N GLN A 87 -14.49 -17.79 3.55
CA GLN A 87 -13.89 -17.95 2.24
C GLN A 87 -14.77 -18.72 1.25
N LYS A 88 -14.66 -18.34 -0.02
CA LYS A 88 -15.30 -19.02 -1.14
C LYS A 88 -14.40 -20.17 -1.63
N PRO A 89 -14.93 -21.38 -1.85
CA PRO A 89 -14.14 -22.47 -2.42
C PRO A 89 -13.59 -22.14 -3.81
N ALA A 90 -12.43 -22.72 -4.16
CA ALA A 90 -11.83 -22.60 -5.48
C ALA A 90 -12.79 -23.11 -6.59
N ILE A 91 -12.79 -22.42 -7.74
CA ILE A 91 -13.69 -22.73 -8.87
C ILE A 91 -12.83 -23.20 -10.06
N PRO A 92 -13.03 -24.44 -10.55
CA PRO A 92 -12.25 -24.94 -11.67
C PRO A 92 -12.53 -24.12 -12.93
N SER A 93 -11.46 -23.73 -13.61
CA SER A 93 -11.57 -22.88 -14.81
C SER A 93 -12.23 -23.60 -16.00
N PRO A 94 -13.09 -22.91 -16.78
CA PRO A 94 -13.77 -23.50 -17.93
C PRO A 94 -12.86 -23.90 -19.09
N SER A 95 -11.78 -23.15 -19.33
CA SER A 95 -10.81 -23.41 -20.41
C SER A 95 -9.40 -22.93 -20.00
N PRO A 96 -8.33 -23.53 -20.54
CA PRO A 96 -6.96 -23.09 -20.27
C PRO A 96 -6.64 -21.75 -20.96
N ILE A 97 -5.84 -20.92 -20.29
CA ILE A 97 -5.29 -19.69 -20.82
C ILE A 97 -3.90 -19.96 -21.42
N THR A 98 -3.63 -19.34 -22.56
CA THR A 98 -2.40 -19.40 -23.35
C THR A 98 -1.99 -17.99 -23.75
N SER A 99 -0.74 -17.80 -24.21
CA SER A 99 -0.26 -16.49 -24.67
C SER A 99 -1.10 -15.86 -25.78
N GLY A 100 -1.86 -16.65 -26.54
CA GLY A 100 -2.74 -16.15 -27.62
C GLY A 100 -4.14 -15.72 -27.19
N ASN A 101 -4.65 -16.20 -26.04
CA ASN A 101 -6.00 -15.86 -25.54
C ASN A 101 -5.96 -15.04 -24.23
N PHE A 102 -4.76 -14.77 -23.71
CA PHE A 102 -4.51 -14.06 -22.45
C PHE A 102 -5.29 -12.75 -22.31
N THR A 103 -5.36 -11.95 -23.37
CA THR A 103 -6.05 -10.64 -23.37
C THR A 103 -7.58 -10.74 -23.53
N SER A 104 -8.11 -11.90 -23.93
CA SER A 104 -9.53 -12.06 -24.28
C SER A 104 -10.45 -12.32 -23.08
N HIS A 105 -9.92 -12.87 -21.99
CA HIS A 105 -10.68 -13.24 -20.78
C HIS A 105 -10.38 -12.35 -19.56
N LEU A 106 -9.74 -11.19 -19.79
CA LEU A 106 -9.40 -10.26 -18.73
C LEU A 106 -10.67 -9.67 -18.08
N GLY A 107 -10.81 -9.84 -16.76
CA GLY A 107 -11.95 -9.37 -15.94
C GLY A 107 -12.96 -10.46 -15.55
N ASP A 108 -12.77 -11.69 -16.02
CA ASP A 108 -13.61 -12.84 -15.69
C ASP A 108 -12.98 -13.67 -14.56
N ASP A 109 -13.66 -13.71 -13.41
CA ASP A 109 -13.23 -14.41 -12.20
C ASP A 109 -13.18 -15.92 -12.38
N LYS A 110 -13.89 -16.50 -13.35
CA LYS A 110 -13.92 -17.95 -13.58
C LYS A 110 -12.63 -18.50 -14.17
N TYR A 111 -11.79 -17.66 -14.77
CA TYR A 111 -10.52 -18.08 -15.39
C TYR A 111 -9.34 -17.96 -14.44
N PHE A 112 -9.57 -17.67 -13.15
CA PHE A 112 -8.51 -17.46 -12.16
C PHE A 112 -7.51 -18.64 -12.10
N ASP A 113 -7.99 -19.88 -11.92
CA ASP A 113 -7.12 -21.07 -11.87
C ASP A 113 -6.30 -21.24 -13.16
N ALA A 114 -6.91 -21.00 -14.33
CA ALA A 114 -6.21 -21.09 -15.61
C ALA A 114 -5.14 -20.00 -15.79
N TYR A 115 -5.38 -18.79 -15.29
CA TYR A 115 -4.34 -17.75 -15.23
C TYR A 115 -3.22 -18.15 -14.27
N MET A 116 -3.53 -18.74 -13.11
CA MET A 116 -2.51 -19.23 -12.17
C MET A 116 -1.56 -20.24 -12.82
N ASP A 117 -2.09 -21.24 -13.52
CA ASP A 117 -1.27 -22.25 -14.19
C ASP A 117 -0.39 -21.66 -15.29
N PHE A 118 -0.94 -20.74 -16.08
CA PHE A 118 -0.20 -20.03 -17.12
C PHE A 118 0.99 -19.25 -16.55
N PHE A 119 0.75 -18.50 -15.47
CA PHE A 119 1.78 -17.67 -14.87
C PHE A 119 2.80 -18.45 -14.04
N LYS A 120 2.38 -19.55 -13.41
CA LYS A 120 3.28 -20.51 -12.79
C LYS A 120 4.31 -21.03 -13.80
N ALA A 121 3.85 -21.40 -15.00
CA ALA A 121 4.76 -21.84 -16.07
C ALA A 121 5.72 -20.71 -16.51
N LYS A 122 5.24 -19.47 -16.60
CA LYS A 122 6.07 -18.33 -17.01
C LYS A 122 7.10 -17.89 -15.96
N ILE A 123 6.76 -17.93 -14.68
CA ILE A 123 7.72 -17.66 -13.60
C ILE A 123 8.78 -18.75 -13.55
N GLN A 124 8.42 -20.02 -13.78
CA GLN A 124 9.40 -21.10 -13.85
C GLN A 124 10.38 -20.94 -15.04
N GLU A 125 9.93 -20.36 -16.15
CA GLU A 125 10.72 -20.14 -17.36
C GLU A 125 11.66 -18.92 -17.25
N LYS A 126 11.14 -17.76 -16.81
CA LYS A 126 11.83 -16.46 -16.90
C LYS A 126 12.19 -15.83 -15.54
N GLY A 127 11.67 -16.36 -14.44
CA GLY A 127 11.81 -15.77 -13.11
C GLY A 127 10.86 -14.61 -12.83
N THR A 128 10.73 -14.26 -11.56
CA THR A 128 9.72 -13.31 -11.06
C THR A 128 9.88 -11.89 -11.64
N ALA A 129 11.08 -11.33 -11.60
CA ALA A 129 11.33 -9.94 -12.05
C ALA A 129 10.98 -9.74 -13.54
N SER A 130 11.42 -10.66 -14.40
CA SER A 130 11.17 -10.57 -15.84
C SER A 130 9.70 -10.73 -16.19
N VAL A 131 8.95 -11.56 -15.46
CA VAL A 131 7.51 -11.71 -15.66
C VAL A 131 6.76 -10.45 -15.25
N LEU A 132 7.15 -9.78 -14.17
CA LEU A 132 6.55 -8.50 -13.78
C LEU A 132 6.77 -7.44 -14.86
N GLU A 133 8.00 -7.30 -15.35
CA GLU A 133 8.32 -6.34 -16.42
C GLU A 133 7.53 -6.63 -17.71
N GLU A 134 7.48 -7.89 -18.14
CA GLU A 134 6.84 -8.29 -19.39
C GLU A 134 5.31 -8.21 -19.33
N PHE A 135 4.67 -8.64 -18.24
CA PHE A 135 3.22 -8.77 -18.18
C PHE A 135 2.50 -7.61 -17.48
N ILE A 136 3.23 -6.69 -16.84
CA ILE A 136 2.60 -5.58 -16.10
C ILE A 136 3.07 -4.23 -16.59
N PHE A 137 4.36 -4.08 -16.86
CA PHE A 137 4.94 -2.78 -17.21
C PHE A 137 5.19 -2.61 -18.72
N SER A 138 5.12 -3.68 -19.50
CA SER A 138 5.33 -3.59 -20.94
C SER A 138 4.19 -2.87 -21.67
N ASP A 139 4.53 -2.26 -22.81
CA ASP A 139 3.56 -1.63 -23.70
C ASP A 139 2.51 -2.63 -24.22
N TYR A 140 2.91 -3.89 -24.47
CA TYR A 140 2.01 -4.95 -24.94
C TYR A 140 0.96 -5.34 -23.88
N ALA A 141 1.34 -5.26 -22.60
CA ALA A 141 0.48 -5.57 -21.47
C ALA A 141 -0.49 -4.44 -21.08
N ASN A 142 -0.25 -3.22 -21.55
CA ASN A 142 -1.05 -2.05 -21.18
C ASN A 142 -1.80 -1.41 -22.34
N VAL A 143 -1.24 -1.46 -23.56
CA VAL A 143 -1.80 -0.82 -24.76
C VAL A 143 -1.95 -1.85 -25.87
N ASP A 144 -3.19 -2.19 -26.18
CA ASP A 144 -3.53 -2.91 -27.40
C ASP A 144 -3.89 -1.90 -28.50
N LYS A 145 -3.00 -1.76 -29.49
CA LYS A 145 -3.16 -0.88 -30.66
C LYS A 145 -4.28 -1.34 -31.60
N THR A 146 -4.75 -2.58 -31.45
CA THR A 146 -5.79 -3.20 -32.29
C THR A 146 -7.16 -3.25 -31.61
N ALA A 147 -7.21 -3.19 -30.29
CA ALA A 147 -8.45 -3.05 -29.53
C ALA A 147 -8.90 -1.58 -29.49
N GLY A 148 -10.19 -1.33 -29.69
CA GLY A 148 -10.77 0.01 -29.50
C GLY A 148 -10.51 0.56 -28.07
N LYS A 149 -10.74 1.86 -27.87
CA LYS A 149 -10.47 2.57 -26.61
C LYS A 149 -11.02 1.89 -25.34
N SER A 150 -12.06 1.06 -25.45
CA SER A 150 -12.76 0.41 -24.33
C SER A 150 -12.28 -1.00 -23.94
N LYS A 151 -11.34 -1.62 -24.68
CA LYS A 151 -10.81 -2.96 -24.38
C LYS A 151 -9.29 -2.98 -24.30
N GLN A 152 -8.72 -2.01 -23.58
CA GLN A 152 -7.28 -2.00 -23.32
C GLN A 152 -6.96 -3.01 -22.21
N PRO A 153 -5.88 -3.81 -22.32
CA PRO A 153 -5.49 -4.78 -21.30
C PRO A 153 -5.18 -4.12 -19.94
N ALA A 154 -4.50 -2.95 -19.96
CA ALA A 154 -4.25 -2.06 -18.83
C ALA A 154 -3.91 -2.79 -17.51
N LEU A 155 -2.97 -3.74 -17.56
CA LEU A 155 -2.66 -4.60 -16.42
C LEU A 155 -2.05 -3.83 -15.24
N LEU A 156 -1.33 -2.72 -15.49
CA LEU A 156 -0.87 -1.84 -14.42
C LEU A 156 -2.03 -1.16 -13.68
N ASN A 157 -3.04 -0.69 -14.43
CA ASN A 157 -4.25 -0.13 -13.82
C ASN A 157 -4.96 -1.18 -12.99
N ARG A 158 -5.07 -2.41 -13.49
CA ARG A 158 -5.70 -3.51 -12.75
C ARG A 158 -4.91 -3.92 -11.51
N LEU A 159 -3.58 -3.82 -11.52
CA LEU A 159 -2.71 -4.08 -10.36
C LEU A 159 -2.96 -3.11 -9.21
N ILE A 160 -3.17 -1.82 -9.52
CA ILE A 160 -3.36 -0.75 -8.53
C ILE A 160 -4.86 -0.54 -8.22
N ASN A 161 -5.77 -1.21 -8.93
CA ASN A 161 -7.21 -1.14 -8.69
C ASN A 161 -7.65 -1.97 -7.47
N GLY A 162 -8.93 -1.80 -7.08
CA GLY A 162 -9.58 -2.60 -6.04
C GLY A 162 -8.92 -2.38 -4.68
N LEU A 163 -8.69 -1.13 -4.29
CA LEU A 163 -7.95 -0.77 -3.07
C LEU A 163 -6.51 -1.32 -3.03
N VAL A 164 -5.87 -1.43 -4.20
CA VAL A 164 -4.46 -1.81 -4.32
C VAL A 164 -4.20 -3.24 -3.83
N HIS A 165 -5.24 -4.08 -3.70
CA HIS A 165 -5.13 -5.46 -3.20
C HIS A 165 -4.24 -6.37 -4.06
N PRO A 166 -4.28 -6.32 -5.40
CA PRO A 166 -3.37 -7.11 -6.22
C PRO A 166 -1.89 -6.73 -5.96
N LEU A 167 -1.61 -5.43 -5.80
CA LEU A 167 -0.29 -4.94 -5.41
C LEU A 167 0.10 -5.37 -3.99
N ILE A 168 -0.81 -5.32 -3.01
CA ILE A 168 -0.56 -5.81 -1.64
C ILE A 168 -0.19 -7.30 -1.67
N HIS A 169 -0.99 -8.12 -2.35
CA HIS A 169 -0.81 -9.56 -2.42
C HIS A 169 0.53 -9.92 -3.10
N THR A 170 0.84 -9.24 -4.21
CA THR A 170 2.15 -9.37 -4.87
C THR A 170 3.29 -8.90 -3.98
N GLY A 171 3.09 -7.80 -3.25
CA GLY A 171 4.07 -7.20 -2.37
C GLY A 171 4.51 -8.18 -1.27
N TYR A 172 3.56 -8.90 -0.68
CA TYR A 172 3.85 -10.03 0.23
C TYR A 172 4.71 -11.10 -0.43
N GLY A 173 4.39 -11.46 -1.69
CA GLY A 173 5.19 -12.43 -2.45
C GLY A 173 6.63 -11.97 -2.72
N LEU A 174 6.83 -10.69 -3.07
CA LEU A 174 8.15 -10.12 -3.30
C LEU A 174 8.94 -9.91 -2.00
N GLU A 175 8.26 -9.58 -0.91
CA GLU A 175 8.89 -9.34 0.37
C GLU A 175 9.41 -10.63 1.01
N PHE A 176 8.60 -11.69 1.01
CA PHE A 176 8.93 -12.98 1.62
C PHE A 176 9.52 -13.99 0.62
N GLY A 177 9.70 -13.61 -0.64
CA GLY A 177 10.24 -14.47 -1.68
C GLY A 177 9.34 -15.67 -1.99
N LEU A 178 8.02 -15.49 -1.98
CA LEU A 178 7.01 -16.52 -2.21
C LEU A 178 6.47 -16.43 -3.65
N PRO A 179 6.92 -17.32 -4.58
CA PRO A 179 6.45 -17.28 -5.96
C PRO A 179 4.94 -17.51 -6.10
N GLY A 180 4.34 -18.34 -5.24
CA GLY A 180 2.90 -18.64 -5.23
C GLY A 180 2.04 -17.38 -5.05
N MET A 181 2.42 -16.54 -4.09
CA MET A 181 1.76 -15.24 -3.85
C MET A 181 1.90 -14.30 -5.05
N VAL A 182 3.05 -14.30 -5.73
CA VAL A 182 3.21 -13.45 -6.93
C VAL A 182 2.33 -13.93 -8.09
N VAL A 183 2.20 -15.26 -8.27
CA VAL A 183 1.29 -15.85 -9.27
C VAL A 183 -0.17 -15.47 -8.96
N GLU A 184 -0.60 -15.68 -7.71
CA GLU A 184 -1.95 -15.39 -7.26
C GLU A 184 -2.29 -13.91 -7.38
N GLY A 185 -1.49 -13.04 -6.77
CA GLY A 185 -1.79 -11.61 -6.65
C GLY A 185 -1.51 -10.80 -7.91
N CYS A 186 -0.35 -10.99 -8.50
CA CYS A 186 0.12 -10.03 -9.51
C CYS A 186 -0.46 -10.30 -10.89
N LEU A 187 -0.73 -11.57 -11.19
CA LEU A 187 -0.94 -12.01 -12.55
C LEU A 187 -2.33 -12.64 -12.72
N ALA A 188 -2.77 -13.48 -11.78
CA ALA A 188 -4.13 -14.01 -11.80
C ALA A 188 -5.16 -12.99 -11.26
N GLN A 189 -4.91 -12.41 -10.07
CA GLN A 189 -5.84 -11.45 -9.46
C GLN A 189 -5.94 -10.15 -10.28
N ALA A 190 -4.81 -9.58 -10.74
CA ALA A 190 -4.85 -8.42 -11.64
C ALA A 190 -5.57 -8.72 -12.96
N ALA A 191 -5.40 -9.92 -13.54
CA ALA A 191 -6.09 -10.29 -14.78
C ALA A 191 -7.62 -10.38 -14.62
N VAL A 192 -8.12 -10.82 -13.46
CA VAL A 192 -9.57 -10.93 -13.20
C VAL A 192 -10.22 -9.64 -12.66
N HIS A 193 -9.41 -8.62 -12.35
CA HIS A 193 -9.92 -7.29 -11.96
C HIS A 193 -10.44 -6.50 -13.16
N HIS A 194 -11.57 -5.81 -12.99
CA HIS A 194 -12.06 -4.84 -13.97
C HIS A 194 -11.16 -3.60 -14.03
N ASP A 195 -11.01 -3.00 -15.20
CA ASP A 195 -10.31 -1.72 -15.36
C ASP A 195 -11.25 -0.55 -15.03
N ARG A 196 -11.30 -0.14 -13.76
CA ARG A 196 -12.07 1.03 -13.31
C ARG A 196 -11.24 2.32 -13.30
N LEU A 197 -9.94 2.25 -13.59
CA LEU A 197 -9.02 3.40 -13.48
C LEU A 197 -8.76 4.09 -14.83
N GLN A 198 -9.43 3.69 -15.91
CA GLN A 198 -9.34 4.37 -17.22
C GLN A 198 -9.49 5.90 -17.18
N PRO A 199 -10.37 6.49 -16.35
CA PRO A 199 -10.48 7.94 -16.28
C PRO A 199 -9.24 8.64 -15.70
N LEU A 200 -8.41 7.94 -14.93
CA LEU A 200 -7.17 8.49 -14.35
C LEU A 200 -5.97 8.35 -15.29
N PHE A 201 -5.89 7.22 -16.00
CA PHE A 201 -4.76 6.88 -16.85
C PHE A 201 -5.25 6.54 -18.25
N PRO A 202 -5.45 7.56 -19.11
CA PRO A 202 -5.77 7.30 -20.50
C PRO A 202 -4.61 6.57 -21.18
N PRO A 203 -4.85 5.79 -22.24
CA PRO A 203 -3.81 5.02 -22.94
C PRO A 203 -2.61 5.86 -23.43
N SER A 204 -2.81 7.17 -23.63
CA SER A 204 -1.75 8.13 -23.95
C SER A 204 -0.64 8.17 -22.90
N PHE A 205 -0.94 7.87 -21.64
CA PHE A 205 0.00 7.87 -20.52
C PHE A 205 1.07 6.78 -20.65
N PHE A 206 0.73 5.66 -21.28
CA PHE A 206 1.65 4.55 -21.53
C PHE A 206 2.46 4.73 -22.82
N THR A 207 1.92 5.47 -23.80
CA THR A 207 2.62 5.73 -25.07
C THR A 207 3.52 6.98 -25.04
N SER A 208 3.34 7.85 -24.04
CA SER A 208 4.17 9.05 -23.85
C SER A 208 5.46 8.62 -23.17
N SER A 209 6.50 8.38 -23.98
CA SER A 209 7.82 8.02 -23.46
C SER A 209 8.34 9.12 -22.53
N PRO A 210 8.95 8.80 -21.37
CA PRO A 210 9.59 9.79 -20.48
C PRO A 210 10.74 10.57 -21.15
N ALA A 211 11.14 10.18 -22.36
CA ALA A 211 12.09 10.91 -23.19
C ALA A 211 11.56 12.26 -23.70
N ILE A 212 10.24 12.49 -23.75
CA ILE A 212 9.67 13.75 -24.26
C ILE A 212 9.79 14.86 -23.21
N ASP A 213 9.57 14.54 -21.92
CA ASP A 213 9.65 15.53 -20.83
C ASP A 213 11.06 16.12 -20.67
N THR A 214 12.09 15.28 -20.86
CA THR A 214 13.51 15.72 -20.81
C THR A 214 13.93 16.56 -22.02
N LEU A 215 13.22 16.47 -23.15
CA LEU A 215 13.45 17.28 -24.35
C LEU A 215 12.71 18.62 -24.30
N THR A 216 11.52 18.67 -23.69
CA THR A 216 10.80 19.92 -23.46
C THR A 216 11.43 20.78 -22.37
N GLU A 217 12.03 20.20 -21.33
CA GLU A 217 12.80 20.97 -20.34
C GLU A 217 14.08 21.57 -20.95
N LYS A 218 14.78 20.82 -21.81
CA LYS A 218 16.01 21.29 -22.47
C LYS A 218 15.76 22.38 -23.53
N THR A 219 14.66 22.28 -24.29
CA THR A 219 14.33 23.31 -25.29
C THR A 219 13.77 24.58 -24.67
N SER A 220 13.09 24.48 -23.52
CA SER A 220 12.57 25.64 -22.79
C SER A 220 13.66 26.43 -22.04
N SER A 221 14.76 25.77 -21.69
CA SER A 221 15.91 26.41 -21.03
C SER A 221 16.91 27.06 -22.01
N GLU A 222 16.93 26.67 -23.29
CA GLU A 222 17.78 27.30 -24.32
C GLU A 222 17.14 28.56 -24.96
N LEU A 223 15.84 28.80 -24.77
CA LEU A 223 15.11 29.95 -25.34
C LEU A 223 14.98 31.16 -24.40
N ALA A 224 15.42 31.04 -23.15
CA ALA A 224 15.42 32.13 -22.17
C ALA A 224 16.81 32.78 -22.05
N LEU A 225 17.26 33.44 -23.12
CA LEU A 225 18.36 34.40 -23.05
C LEU A 225 17.79 35.79 -22.76
N ASP A 226 17.62 36.12 -21.48
CA ASP A 226 17.68 37.50 -21.01
C ASP A 226 18.33 37.54 -19.61
N GLU A 227 19.35 38.39 -19.51
CA GLU A 227 20.33 38.48 -18.42
C GLU A 227 19.71 38.96 -17.10
N VAL A 228 19.72 38.10 -16.06
CA VAL A 228 19.67 38.52 -14.65
C VAL A 228 20.60 37.59 -13.83
N PRO A 229 21.41 38.11 -12.88
CA PRO A 229 22.56 37.38 -12.32
C PRO A 229 22.18 36.13 -11.52
N HIS A 230 22.96 35.07 -11.75
CA HIS A 230 22.94 33.78 -11.07
C HIS A 230 22.87 33.90 -9.54
N THR A 231 21.70 33.60 -8.97
CA THR A 231 21.63 32.83 -7.73
C THR A 231 21.43 31.38 -8.13
N GLN A 232 22.31 30.50 -7.67
CA GLN A 232 22.18 29.06 -7.85
C GLN A 232 20.89 28.59 -7.16
N THR A 233 19.78 28.60 -7.89
CA THR A 233 18.57 27.88 -7.51
C THR A 233 18.88 26.41 -7.73
N GLU A 234 19.21 25.70 -6.64
CA GLU A 234 19.13 24.24 -6.61
C GLU A 234 17.83 23.82 -7.30
N LYS A 235 17.91 22.91 -8.29
CA LYS A 235 16.72 22.41 -9.00
C LYS A 235 15.71 21.92 -7.96
N LYS A 236 14.68 22.72 -7.69
CA LYS A 236 13.67 22.43 -6.66
C LYS A 236 12.75 21.36 -7.21
N GLY A 237 13.10 20.09 -7.04
CA GLY A 237 12.21 18.98 -7.33
C GLY A 237 10.94 19.11 -6.50
N ILE A 238 9.78 18.90 -7.14
CA ILE A 238 8.47 19.02 -6.49
C ILE A 238 8.28 17.83 -5.54
N HIS A 239 7.90 18.10 -4.30
CA HIS A 239 7.69 17.11 -3.24
C HIS A 239 6.23 16.63 -3.25
N ALA A 240 5.95 15.41 -2.77
CA ALA A 240 4.58 14.88 -2.67
C ALA A 240 3.65 15.78 -1.83
N PHE A 241 4.19 16.45 -0.81
CA PHE A 241 3.45 17.40 0.04
C PHE A 241 3.03 18.67 -0.70
N ASP A 242 3.80 19.12 -1.69
CA ASP A 242 3.43 20.28 -2.51
C ASP A 242 2.15 19.96 -3.30
N ILE A 243 2.06 18.73 -3.81
CA ILE A 243 0.87 18.26 -4.52
C ILE A 243 -0.35 18.20 -3.59
N LEU A 244 -0.20 17.70 -2.36
CA LEU A 244 -1.29 17.72 -1.39
C LEU A 244 -1.76 19.14 -1.08
N ALA A 245 -0.83 20.09 -0.89
CA ALA A 245 -1.14 21.48 -0.60
C ALA A 245 -1.90 22.14 -1.76
N ARG A 246 -1.45 21.91 -3.00
CA ARG A 246 -2.10 22.43 -4.21
C ARG A 246 -3.52 21.88 -4.37
N ILE A 247 -3.72 20.58 -4.14
CA ILE A 247 -5.04 19.97 -4.22
C ILE A 247 -5.95 20.46 -3.08
N LEU A 248 -5.42 20.74 -1.89
CA LEU A 248 -6.18 21.36 -0.81
C LEU A 248 -6.63 22.78 -1.14
N ALA A 249 -5.82 23.55 -1.87
CA ALA A 249 -6.11 24.92 -2.28
C ALA A 249 -7.01 25.01 -3.53
N ASP A 250 -7.21 23.91 -4.24
CA ASP A 250 -8.00 23.89 -5.47
C ASP A 250 -9.51 23.70 -5.19
N ASP A 251 -10.25 24.81 -5.24
CA ASP A 251 -11.71 24.80 -5.04
C ASP A 251 -12.48 24.14 -6.19
N THR A 252 -11.83 23.81 -7.32
CA THR A 252 -12.48 23.17 -8.47
C THR A 252 -12.65 21.66 -8.32
N ILE A 253 -11.97 21.04 -7.35
CA ILE A 253 -12.03 19.60 -7.10
C ILE A 253 -13.34 19.26 -6.38
N GLU A 254 -14.20 18.49 -7.06
CA GLU A 254 -15.48 18.05 -6.52
C GLU A 254 -15.31 16.90 -5.53
N VAL A 255 -15.88 17.02 -4.33
CA VAL A 255 -15.88 15.96 -3.32
C VAL A 255 -17.24 15.26 -3.33
N PRO A 256 -17.31 13.97 -3.73
CA PRO A 256 -18.57 13.25 -3.71
C PRO A 256 -18.97 12.91 -2.27
N TYR A 257 -20.23 13.23 -1.92
CA TYR A 257 -20.78 13.02 -0.59
C TYR A 257 -21.55 11.70 -0.49
N GLY A 258 -21.21 10.85 0.48
CA GLY A 258 -22.10 9.81 1.01
C GLY A 258 -22.49 8.65 0.08
N ASP A 259 -21.76 8.40 -1.00
CA ASP A 259 -22.08 7.35 -1.97
C ASP A 259 -21.16 6.11 -1.85
N GLU A 260 -21.71 4.90 -2.02
CA GLU A 260 -20.92 3.66 -2.12
C GLU A 260 -19.98 3.69 -3.33
N ASP A 261 -20.32 4.46 -4.38
CA ASP A 261 -19.51 4.66 -5.59
C ASP A 261 -18.71 5.97 -5.58
N ALA A 262 -18.49 6.58 -4.41
CA ALA A 262 -17.75 7.85 -4.26
C ALA A 262 -16.41 7.84 -5.02
N PHE A 263 -15.68 6.73 -5.00
CA PHE A 263 -14.42 6.61 -5.74
C PHE A 263 -14.62 6.77 -7.25
N ALA A 264 -15.56 6.03 -7.85
CA ALA A 264 -15.82 6.10 -9.29
C ALA A 264 -16.25 7.50 -9.73
N LYS A 265 -17.09 8.16 -8.94
CA LYS A 265 -17.51 9.56 -9.18
C LYS A 265 -16.34 10.53 -9.09
N THR A 266 -15.44 10.37 -8.12
CA THR A 266 -14.21 11.17 -8.05
C THR A 266 -13.36 10.99 -9.30
N LEU A 267 -13.28 9.78 -9.85
CA LEU A 267 -12.50 9.51 -11.07
C LEU A 267 -13.14 10.19 -12.29
N GLU A 268 -14.45 10.14 -12.41
CA GLU A 268 -15.19 10.77 -13.52
C GLU A 268 -15.11 12.30 -13.46
N ALA A 269 -15.28 12.89 -12.27
CA ALA A 269 -15.30 14.34 -12.10
C ALA A 269 -13.89 14.97 -12.11
N ASN A 270 -12.93 14.34 -11.44
CA ASN A 270 -11.63 14.95 -11.15
C ASN A 270 -10.44 14.20 -11.77
N GLY A 271 -10.65 13.09 -12.47
CA GLY A 271 -9.57 12.19 -12.88
C GLY A 271 -8.44 12.88 -13.67
N GLU A 272 -8.81 13.72 -14.64
CA GLU A 272 -7.84 14.49 -15.42
C GLU A 272 -7.09 15.54 -14.58
N ALA A 273 -7.77 16.20 -13.63
CA ALA A 273 -7.15 17.18 -12.75
C ALA A 273 -6.14 16.51 -11.81
N LEU A 274 -6.52 15.39 -11.19
CA LEU A 274 -5.63 14.62 -10.31
C LEU A 274 -4.42 14.06 -11.06
N SER A 275 -4.62 13.58 -12.29
CA SER A 275 -3.52 13.13 -13.16
C SER A 275 -2.56 14.28 -13.48
N ARG A 276 -3.06 15.48 -13.80
CA ARG A 276 -2.21 16.68 -14.03
C ARG A 276 -1.40 17.08 -12.80
N TYR A 277 -1.98 16.99 -11.61
CA TYR A 277 -1.26 17.26 -10.36
C TYR A 277 -0.17 16.21 -10.11
N ALA A 278 -0.48 14.93 -10.27
CA ALA A 278 0.50 13.86 -10.12
C ALA A 278 1.63 13.93 -11.16
N SER A 279 1.38 14.44 -12.37
CA SER A 279 2.41 14.67 -13.39
C SER A 279 3.43 15.74 -12.99
N GLN A 280 3.06 16.70 -12.13
CA GLN A 280 3.99 17.71 -11.62
C GLN A 280 5.02 17.12 -10.65
N TRP A 281 4.75 15.95 -10.07
CA TRP A 281 5.71 15.30 -9.17
C TRP A 281 6.96 14.87 -9.95
N THR A 282 8.11 15.40 -9.53
CA THR A 282 9.39 15.17 -10.19
C THR A 282 9.95 13.81 -9.77
N LEU A 283 10.18 12.93 -10.75
CA LEU A 283 10.76 11.60 -10.56
C LEU A 283 12.06 11.49 -11.37
N ASP A 284 13.18 11.85 -10.75
CA ASP A 284 14.51 11.51 -11.28
C ASP A 284 14.97 10.20 -10.65
N LEU A 285 14.74 9.09 -11.34
CA LEU A 285 15.10 7.75 -10.86
C LEU A 285 16.47 7.29 -11.37
N SER A 286 17.33 8.21 -11.80
CA SER A 286 18.69 7.88 -12.23
C SER A 286 19.60 7.45 -11.07
N ASP A 287 19.30 7.90 -9.84
CA ASP A 287 19.98 7.48 -8.60
C ASP A 287 19.05 6.61 -7.73
N PRO A 288 19.45 5.37 -7.35
CA PRO A 288 18.72 4.54 -6.39
C PRO A 288 18.37 5.24 -5.06
N LYS A 289 19.18 6.23 -4.64
CA LYS A 289 18.88 7.03 -3.44
C LYS A 289 17.65 7.91 -3.62
N GLU A 290 17.49 8.52 -4.79
CA GLU A 290 16.31 9.34 -5.09
C GLU A 290 15.06 8.46 -5.20
N VAL A 291 15.17 7.22 -5.70
CA VAL A 291 14.05 6.27 -5.68
C VAL A 291 13.59 6.00 -4.24
N ASN A 292 14.52 5.70 -3.33
CA ASN A 292 14.19 5.46 -1.92
C ASN A 292 13.59 6.70 -1.25
N ARG A 293 14.12 7.89 -1.57
CA ARG A 293 13.56 9.16 -1.11
C ARG A 293 12.12 9.34 -1.59
N LYS A 294 11.82 9.05 -2.86
CA LYS A 294 10.45 9.16 -3.40
C LYS A 294 9.49 8.14 -2.80
N VAL A 295 9.97 6.94 -2.46
CA VAL A 295 9.20 5.97 -1.68
C VAL A 295 8.90 6.48 -0.27
N GLU A 296 9.90 7.09 0.39
CA GLU A 296 9.72 7.75 1.68
C GLU A 296 8.66 8.86 1.61
N GLU A 297 8.71 9.73 0.58
CA GLU A 297 7.71 10.79 0.39
C GLU A 297 6.28 10.22 0.38
N LEU A 298 6.05 9.10 -0.32
CA LEU A 298 4.75 8.44 -0.39
C LEU A 298 4.32 7.81 0.95
N GLN A 299 5.26 7.23 1.70
CA GLN A 299 4.97 6.63 3.00
C GLN A 299 4.56 7.70 4.04
N TRP A 300 5.26 8.83 4.05
CA TRP A 300 4.87 9.99 4.87
C TRP A 300 3.53 10.57 4.41
N MET A 301 3.35 10.77 3.10
CA MET A 301 2.11 11.30 2.51
C MET A 301 0.89 10.49 2.93
N ASN A 302 0.94 9.16 2.76
CA ASN A 302 -0.16 8.27 3.12
C ASN A 302 -0.40 8.24 4.64
N THR A 303 0.66 8.31 5.44
CA THR A 303 0.53 8.38 6.91
C THR A 303 -0.15 9.67 7.37
N ILE A 304 0.18 10.81 6.76
CA ILE A 304 -0.46 12.12 7.04
C ILE A 304 -1.94 12.09 6.65
N ILE A 305 -2.24 11.56 5.45
CA ILE A 305 -3.60 11.39 4.94
C ILE A 305 -4.45 10.59 5.94
N TYR A 306 -3.93 9.47 6.44
CA TYR A 306 -4.64 8.61 7.39
C TYR A 306 -4.70 9.21 8.80
N ALA A 307 -3.55 9.52 9.41
CA ALA A 307 -3.48 9.86 10.83
C ALA A 307 -3.93 11.30 11.14
N ILE A 308 -3.43 12.27 10.36
CA ILE A 308 -3.76 13.69 10.59
C ILE A 308 -5.13 14.00 10.01
N GLY A 309 -5.43 13.48 8.81
CA GLY A 309 -6.78 13.58 8.22
C GLY A 309 -7.85 12.92 9.09
N GLY A 310 -7.51 11.77 9.72
CA GLY A 310 -8.32 11.05 10.69
C GLY A 310 -8.58 11.80 12.01
N SER A 311 -7.69 12.72 12.39
CA SER A 311 -7.68 13.38 13.70
C SER A 311 -8.31 14.78 13.66
N GLN A 312 -9.58 14.86 13.26
CA GLN A 312 -10.32 16.13 13.20
C GLN A 312 -10.61 16.72 14.59
N SER A 313 -10.49 18.04 14.70
CA SER A 313 -10.73 18.78 15.94
C SER A 313 -12.10 18.51 16.56
N GLY A 314 -12.12 18.07 17.82
CA GLY A 314 -13.37 17.88 18.58
C GLY A 314 -14.16 16.63 18.18
N LYS A 315 -13.64 15.80 17.27
CA LYS A 315 -14.23 14.53 16.87
C LYS A 315 -13.35 13.37 17.36
N LYS A 316 -13.95 12.17 17.46
CA LYS A 316 -13.20 10.93 17.67
C LYS A 316 -12.28 10.70 16.46
N PHE A 317 -11.10 10.12 16.69
CA PHE A 317 -10.23 9.64 15.61
C PHE A 317 -11.02 8.71 14.69
N ASN A 318 -11.07 9.04 13.40
CA ASN A 318 -11.70 8.25 12.36
C ASN A 318 -10.65 7.29 11.77
N SER A 319 -10.79 6.01 12.08
CA SER A 319 -9.94 4.95 11.53
C SER A 319 -10.51 4.53 10.18
N ASP A 320 -10.29 5.34 9.15
CA ASP A 320 -10.88 5.11 7.82
C ASP A 320 -10.28 3.85 7.17
N PHE A 321 -11.17 2.93 6.78
CA PHE A 321 -10.82 1.65 6.15
C PHE A 321 -10.01 1.84 4.86
N PHE A 322 -10.39 2.79 4.00
CA PHE A 322 -9.80 2.97 2.68
C PHE A 322 -8.43 3.65 2.77
N LEU A 323 -8.29 4.65 3.63
CA LEU A 323 -7.02 5.37 3.82
C LEU A 323 -5.97 4.49 4.50
N MET A 324 -6.36 3.59 5.41
CA MET A 324 -5.45 2.62 5.99
C MET A 324 -4.83 1.70 4.94
N HIS A 325 -5.59 1.29 3.91
CA HIS A 325 -5.05 0.46 2.82
C HIS A 325 -3.89 1.15 2.09
N LEU A 326 -3.91 2.48 1.99
CA LEU A 326 -2.81 3.26 1.41
C LEU A 326 -1.55 3.21 2.28
N VAL A 327 -1.69 3.17 3.60
CA VAL A 327 -0.56 3.04 4.53
C VAL A 327 -0.01 1.61 4.49
N THR A 328 -0.87 0.60 4.51
CA THR A 328 -0.43 -0.81 4.46
C THR A 328 0.17 -1.18 3.12
N SER A 329 -0.31 -0.61 2.01
CA SER A 329 0.23 -0.90 0.68
C SER A 329 1.54 -0.16 0.40
N SER A 330 1.78 1.04 0.96
CA SER A 330 3.05 1.75 0.77
C SER A 330 4.23 1.02 1.41
N LEU A 331 3.95 0.07 2.31
CA LEU A 331 4.93 -0.81 2.91
C LEU A 331 5.64 -1.70 1.89
N PHE A 332 4.96 -2.06 0.79
CA PHE A 332 5.50 -2.97 -0.23
C PHE A 332 6.24 -2.26 -1.36
N LEU A 333 6.15 -0.93 -1.46
CA LEU A 333 6.84 -0.16 -2.51
C LEU A 333 8.35 -0.43 -2.57
N PRO A 334 9.10 -0.49 -1.44
CA PRO A 334 10.52 -0.87 -1.47
C PRO A 334 10.75 -2.27 -2.02
N SER A 335 9.83 -3.22 -1.75
CA SER A 335 9.91 -4.58 -2.26
C SER A 335 9.78 -4.57 -3.79
N PHE A 336 8.81 -3.84 -4.36
CA PHE A 336 8.69 -3.73 -5.82
C PHE A 336 9.90 -3.06 -6.46
N VAL A 337 10.37 -1.94 -5.89
CA VAL A 337 11.53 -1.20 -6.42
C VAL A 337 12.77 -2.08 -6.50
N ALA A 338 12.94 -3.04 -5.59
CA ALA A 338 14.08 -3.96 -5.62
C ALA A 338 14.10 -4.91 -6.83
N TYR A 339 12.97 -5.18 -7.47
CA TYR A 339 12.85 -6.10 -8.61
C TYR A 339 12.63 -5.41 -9.96
N LEU A 340 12.22 -4.14 -9.96
CA LEU A 340 11.85 -3.39 -11.17
C LEU A 340 13.01 -2.54 -11.70
N THR A 341 12.98 -2.28 -13.00
CA THR A 341 13.86 -1.34 -13.71
C THR A 341 13.43 0.11 -13.48
N PRO A 342 14.34 1.10 -13.59
CA PRO A 342 14.01 2.50 -13.32
C PRO A 342 12.80 3.07 -14.08
N PRO A 343 12.57 2.76 -15.38
CA PRO A 343 11.36 3.21 -16.07
C PRO A 343 10.07 2.65 -15.44
N SER A 344 10.06 1.37 -15.10
CA SER A 344 8.92 0.69 -14.48
C SER A 344 8.69 1.14 -13.03
N GLN A 345 9.76 1.46 -12.30
CA GLN A 345 9.68 2.12 -10.99
C GLN A 345 8.97 3.48 -11.09
N ALA A 346 9.33 4.31 -12.08
CA ALA A 346 8.71 5.63 -12.27
C ALA A 346 7.21 5.51 -12.57
N LEU A 347 6.84 4.55 -13.42
CA LEU A 347 5.45 4.26 -13.71
C LEU A 347 4.72 3.82 -12.45
N LEU A 348 5.24 2.85 -11.70
CA LEU A 348 4.62 2.36 -10.48
C LEU A 348 4.39 3.48 -9.45
N LEU A 349 5.44 4.25 -9.13
CA LEU A 349 5.37 5.30 -8.11
C LEU A 349 4.37 6.40 -8.51
N ARG A 350 4.38 6.82 -9.78
CA ARG A 350 3.45 7.84 -10.28
C ARG A 350 2.01 7.34 -10.22
N HIS A 351 1.74 6.11 -10.67
CA HIS A 351 0.38 5.57 -10.63
C HIS A 351 -0.11 5.39 -9.19
N TYR A 352 0.77 4.93 -8.30
CA TYR A 352 0.47 4.76 -6.89
C TYR A 352 0.13 6.09 -6.19
N MET A 353 0.89 7.15 -6.48
CA MET A 353 0.61 8.50 -5.96
C MET A 353 -0.77 8.99 -6.40
N THR A 354 -1.07 8.93 -7.71
CA THR A 354 -2.35 9.39 -8.26
C THR A 354 -3.53 8.64 -7.63
N VAL A 355 -3.42 7.33 -7.45
CA VAL A 355 -4.48 6.52 -6.82
C VAL A 355 -4.62 6.84 -5.33
N SER A 356 -3.51 7.07 -4.61
CA SER A 356 -3.54 7.48 -3.21
C SER A 356 -4.28 8.81 -3.02
N ILE A 357 -4.00 9.78 -3.89
CA ILE A 357 -4.68 11.09 -3.91
C ILE A 357 -6.16 10.92 -4.29
N ALA A 358 -6.48 10.11 -5.31
CA ALA A 358 -7.87 9.89 -5.72
C ALA A 358 -8.71 9.28 -4.60
N TRP A 359 -8.16 8.32 -3.85
CA TRP A 359 -8.82 7.81 -2.65
C TRP A 359 -9.02 8.91 -1.62
N TRP A 360 -7.97 9.65 -1.25
CA TRP A 360 -8.09 10.76 -0.29
C TRP A 360 -9.17 11.79 -0.66
N VAL A 361 -9.25 12.20 -1.94
CA VAL A 361 -10.29 13.11 -2.44
C VAL A 361 -11.68 12.47 -2.35
N SER A 362 -11.82 11.20 -2.75
CA SER A 362 -13.10 10.48 -2.65
C SER A 362 -13.62 10.34 -1.23
N ARG A 363 -12.71 10.33 -0.25
CA ARG A 363 -13.03 10.25 1.18
C ARG A 363 -13.36 11.59 1.81
N GLY A 364 -13.39 12.70 1.07
CA GLY A 364 -13.75 14.00 1.63
C GLY A 364 -12.65 15.05 1.54
N ARG A 365 -11.44 14.68 1.10
CA ARG A 365 -10.26 15.56 1.12
C ARG A 365 -10.08 16.23 2.51
N PRO A 366 -9.97 15.46 3.62
CA PRO A 366 -9.75 16.05 4.93
C PRO A 366 -8.46 16.88 4.94
N GLY A 367 -8.55 18.10 5.51
CA GLY A 367 -7.40 18.98 5.70
C GLY A 367 -6.45 18.49 6.80
N PHE A 368 -5.25 19.08 6.84
CA PHE A 368 -4.19 18.67 7.76
C PHE A 368 -3.89 19.77 8.78
N ASP A 369 -4.35 19.62 10.02
CA ASP A 369 -3.95 20.49 11.14
C ASP A 369 -2.75 19.87 11.88
N ILE A 370 -1.58 19.92 11.23
CA ILE A 370 -0.33 19.33 11.72
C ILE A 370 0.04 19.92 13.10
N PRO A 371 0.07 21.25 13.31
CA PRO A 371 0.44 21.81 14.61
C PRO A 371 -0.43 21.28 15.76
N LYS A 372 -1.73 21.11 15.52
CA LYS A 372 -2.65 20.59 16.52
C LYS A 372 -2.47 19.10 16.78
N PHE A 373 -2.22 18.30 15.75
CA PHE A 373 -1.96 16.87 15.91
C PHE A 373 -0.75 16.62 16.83
N PHE A 374 0.30 17.43 16.68
CA PHE A 374 1.50 17.32 17.51
C PHE A 374 1.36 18.00 18.88
N GLY A 375 0.57 19.07 18.97
CA GLY A 375 0.29 19.81 20.21
C GLY A 375 -0.80 19.20 21.09
N ALA A 376 -1.63 18.29 20.57
CA ALA A 376 -2.54 17.50 21.38
C ALA A 376 -1.73 16.57 22.29
N ASP A 377 -2.07 16.54 23.58
CA ASP A 377 -1.58 15.59 24.56
C ASP A 377 -2.08 14.18 24.19
N THR A 378 -1.59 13.62 23.09
CA THR A 378 -1.67 12.18 22.82
C THR A 378 -0.69 11.56 23.80
N PRO A 379 -1.15 10.95 24.92
CA PRO A 379 -0.23 10.40 25.88
C PRO A 379 0.47 9.25 25.17
N LEU A 380 1.77 9.39 24.90
CA LEU A 380 2.62 8.31 24.39
C LEU A 380 2.88 7.24 25.47
N VAL A 381 2.04 7.21 26.51
CA VAL A 381 2.16 6.39 27.71
C VAL A 381 0.95 5.44 27.72
N PRO A 382 1.16 4.13 27.59
CA PRO A 382 0.09 3.16 27.76
C PRO A 382 -0.49 3.25 29.18
N PRO A 383 -1.81 3.01 29.39
CA PRO A 383 -2.35 2.85 30.74
C PRO A 383 -1.63 1.71 31.47
N THR A 384 -1.33 1.97 32.74
CA THR A 384 -0.49 1.19 33.66
C THR A 384 -0.78 -0.32 33.65
N SER A 385 0.23 -1.12 33.29
CA SER A 385 0.29 -2.55 33.67
C SER A 385 0.80 -2.70 35.11
N PRO A 386 0.42 -3.79 35.82
CA PRO A 386 0.79 -3.99 37.22
C PRO A 386 2.31 -4.08 37.38
N ALA A 387 2.80 -3.43 38.43
CA ALA A 387 4.20 -3.20 38.71
C ALA A 387 5.05 -4.47 38.64
N THR A 388 5.81 -4.64 37.55
CA THR A 388 7.12 -5.29 37.61
C THR A 388 7.95 -4.52 38.63
N LYS A 389 8.66 -5.21 39.54
CA LYS A 389 9.55 -4.57 40.52
C LYS A 389 10.48 -3.61 39.79
N THR A 390 10.16 -2.32 39.83
CA THR A 390 10.94 -1.29 39.17
C THR A 390 12.29 -1.20 39.89
N PRO A 391 13.39 -0.99 39.15
CA PRO A 391 14.67 -0.71 39.77
C PRO A 391 14.56 0.55 40.64
N SER A 392 15.45 0.71 41.63
CA SER A 392 15.37 1.75 42.68
C SER A 392 15.48 3.20 42.19
N TRP A 393 15.55 3.45 40.88
CA TRP A 393 15.61 4.77 40.28
C TRP A 393 14.23 5.18 39.73
N LYS A 394 13.86 6.44 39.96
CA LYS A 394 12.58 7.01 39.50
C LYS A 394 12.55 7.02 37.97
N LEU A 395 11.75 6.15 37.38
CA LEU A 395 11.50 6.10 35.94
C LEU A 395 10.29 7.01 35.62
N THR A 396 10.48 8.04 34.81
CA THR A 396 9.42 9.00 34.42
C THR A 396 8.49 8.48 33.32
N SER A 397 8.87 7.41 32.60
CA SER A 397 8.05 6.73 31.59
C SER A 397 8.44 5.26 31.55
N THR A 398 7.48 4.36 31.81
CA THR A 398 7.81 3.03 32.32
C THR A 398 8.12 1.94 31.29
N HIS A 399 7.69 2.03 30.02
CA HIS A 399 7.93 0.97 29.03
C HIS A 399 7.95 1.50 27.58
N ASN A 400 8.64 0.80 26.68
CA ASN A 400 8.54 1.07 25.24
C ASN A 400 7.09 0.81 24.79
N PRO A 401 6.35 1.83 24.28
CA PRO A 401 4.92 1.72 23.96
C PRO A 401 4.63 0.72 22.85
N TRP A 402 5.60 0.43 21.97
CA TRP A 402 5.45 -0.52 20.87
C TRP A 402 5.14 -1.93 21.35
N PHE A 403 5.64 -2.36 22.52
CA PHE A 403 5.40 -3.72 23.01
C PHE A 403 3.91 -4.00 23.25
N LYS A 404 3.17 -3.05 23.83
CA LYS A 404 1.73 -3.22 24.03
C LYS A 404 0.97 -3.19 22.71
N ILE A 405 1.34 -2.28 21.81
CA ILE A 405 0.70 -2.13 20.49
C ILE A 405 0.86 -3.41 19.67
N ILE A 406 2.08 -3.95 19.60
CA ILE A 406 2.37 -5.18 18.87
C ILE A 406 1.68 -6.38 19.52
N GLN A 407 1.76 -6.51 20.85
CA GLN A 407 1.10 -7.60 21.57
C GLN A 407 -0.41 -7.60 21.33
N HIS A 408 -1.05 -6.43 21.32
CA HIS A 408 -2.46 -6.30 21.00
C HIS A 408 -2.74 -6.70 19.55
N ALA A 409 -1.95 -6.20 18.60
CA ALA A 409 -2.17 -6.43 17.17
C ALA A 409 -1.99 -7.89 16.75
N VAL A 410 -1.11 -8.66 17.41
CA VAL A 410 -0.84 -10.07 17.07
C VAL A 410 -2.01 -11.00 17.43
N VAL A 411 -2.77 -10.68 18.48
CA VAL A 411 -3.84 -11.55 19.00
C VAL A 411 -5.25 -11.04 18.68
N HIS A 412 -5.36 -9.88 18.03
CA HIS A 412 -6.64 -9.27 17.71
C HIS A 412 -7.26 -9.94 16.47
N PRO A 413 -8.59 -10.18 16.44
CA PRO A 413 -9.24 -10.89 15.33
C PRO A 413 -9.31 -10.09 14.02
N ASP A 414 -9.22 -8.76 14.08
CA ASP A 414 -9.18 -7.91 12.87
C ASP A 414 -7.84 -8.04 12.13
N ASP A 415 -7.90 -8.59 10.93
CA ASP A 415 -6.75 -8.86 10.06
C ASP A 415 -6.05 -7.59 9.55
N HIS A 416 -6.73 -6.43 9.55
CA HIS A 416 -6.15 -5.18 9.06
C HIS A 416 -5.35 -4.47 10.16
N LEU A 417 -5.71 -4.66 11.44
CA LEU A 417 -4.98 -4.09 12.57
C LEU A 417 -3.53 -4.56 12.60
N CYS A 418 -3.25 -5.86 12.42
CA CYS A 418 -1.87 -6.34 12.40
C CYS A 418 -1.07 -5.75 11.22
N LYS A 419 -1.71 -5.58 10.05
CA LYS A 419 -1.08 -5.02 8.84
C LYS A 419 -0.66 -3.56 9.03
N ILE A 420 -1.55 -2.73 9.57
CA ILE A 420 -1.24 -1.30 9.77
C ILE A 420 -0.20 -1.10 10.88
N GLN A 421 -0.29 -1.86 11.97
CA GLN A 421 0.67 -1.75 13.07
C GLN A 421 2.06 -2.21 12.63
N ARG A 422 2.13 -3.27 11.81
CA ARG A 422 3.36 -3.68 11.14
C ARG A 422 3.96 -2.55 10.28
N ALA A 423 3.14 -1.85 9.51
CA ALA A 423 3.61 -0.72 8.69
C ALA A 423 4.18 0.42 9.56
N PHE A 424 3.48 0.80 10.64
CA PHE A 424 3.97 1.86 11.53
C PHE A 424 5.22 1.49 12.31
N VAL A 425 5.37 0.23 12.75
CA VAL A 425 6.61 -0.25 13.37
C VAL A 425 7.78 -0.12 12.40
N HIS A 426 7.58 -0.50 11.14
CA HIS A 426 8.62 -0.36 10.12
C HIS A 426 8.98 1.10 9.86
N TYR A 427 7.98 1.96 9.67
CA TYR A 427 8.22 3.39 9.43
C TYR A 427 8.87 4.07 10.64
N ALA A 428 8.51 3.70 11.87
CA ALA A 428 9.19 4.18 13.06
C ALA A 428 10.64 3.69 13.16
N THR A 429 10.95 2.52 12.61
CA THR A 429 12.33 2.00 12.55
C THR A 429 13.18 2.78 11.56
N LEU A 430 12.61 3.18 10.40
CA LEU A 430 13.31 3.94 9.38
C LEU A 430 13.40 5.44 9.69
N TYR A 431 12.27 6.02 10.10
CA TYR A 431 12.06 7.47 10.17
C TYR A 431 11.80 7.99 11.58
N GLY A 432 11.78 7.12 12.59
CA GLY A 432 11.48 7.52 13.98
C GLY A 432 12.50 8.48 14.58
N MET A 433 13.72 8.54 14.02
CA MET A 433 14.76 9.48 14.43
C MET A 433 14.73 10.81 13.66
N HIS A 434 13.81 10.97 12.71
CA HIS A 434 13.69 12.18 11.90
C HIS A 434 13.27 13.37 12.80
N PRO A 435 14.09 14.42 12.94
CA PRO A 435 13.78 15.57 13.78
C PRO A 435 12.72 16.48 13.12
N SER A 436 12.01 17.25 13.92
CA SER A 436 11.16 18.34 13.41
C SER A 436 12.01 19.43 12.76
N GLY A 437 11.48 20.08 11.73
CA GLY A 437 12.09 21.26 11.11
C GLY A 437 13.16 20.96 10.06
N GLU A 438 13.26 19.71 9.57
CA GLU A 438 14.19 19.41 8.49
C GLU A 438 13.87 20.21 7.21
N PRO A 439 14.90 20.64 6.46
CA PRO A 439 14.73 21.38 5.19
C PRO A 439 13.85 20.65 4.16
N GLY A 440 13.82 19.30 4.19
CA GLY A 440 13.03 18.48 3.28
C GLY A 440 11.52 18.71 3.40
N PHE A 441 11.02 18.96 4.62
CA PHE A 441 9.59 19.17 4.88
C PHE A 441 9.25 20.65 5.06
N SER A 442 10.14 21.43 5.70
CA SER A 442 9.91 22.86 5.96
C SER A 442 9.90 23.75 4.71
N ARG A 443 10.45 23.29 3.58
CA ARG A 443 10.46 24.01 2.29
C ARG A 443 9.28 23.65 1.38
N THR A 444 8.38 22.78 1.84
CA THR A 444 7.19 22.35 1.09
C THR A 444 6.05 23.35 1.25
N GLU A 445 5.09 23.30 0.34
CA GLU A 445 3.90 24.17 0.33
C GLU A 445 2.85 23.74 1.37
N LEU A 446 3.05 22.61 2.06
CA LEU A 446 2.11 22.06 3.03
C LEU A 446 2.17 22.82 4.37
N PRO A 447 1.07 23.46 4.82
CA PRO A 447 1.07 24.24 6.06
C PRO A 447 1.40 23.38 7.29
N GLY A 448 2.40 23.79 8.08
CA GLY A 448 2.77 23.11 9.32
C GLY A 448 3.68 21.89 9.12
N ALA A 449 4.13 21.60 7.89
CA ALA A 449 5.01 20.47 7.58
C ALA A 449 6.35 20.54 8.34
N GLU A 450 6.79 21.72 8.77
CA GLU A 450 7.98 21.90 9.60
C GLU A 450 7.86 21.25 10.98
N LYS A 451 6.63 20.94 11.45
CA LYS A 451 6.39 20.27 12.74
C LYS A 451 6.30 18.75 12.63
N LEU A 452 6.39 18.19 11.42
CA LEU A 452 6.43 16.74 11.24
C LEU A 452 7.73 16.18 11.81
N ASP A 453 7.60 15.20 12.69
CA ASP A 453 8.71 14.44 13.27
C ASP A 453 8.44 12.94 13.23
N GLY A 454 9.47 12.13 13.51
CA GLY A 454 9.38 10.67 13.54
C GLY A 454 8.38 10.09 14.55
N THR A 455 7.86 10.89 15.49
CA THR A 455 6.82 10.45 16.43
C THR A 455 5.45 10.30 15.78
N LEU A 456 5.26 10.82 14.54
CA LEU A 456 4.04 10.65 13.74
C LEU A 456 3.56 9.20 13.73
N PHE A 457 4.46 8.27 13.42
CA PHE A 457 4.13 6.85 13.27
C PHE A 457 3.69 6.21 14.58
N LEU A 458 4.33 6.58 15.69
CA LEU A 458 3.94 6.09 17.01
C LEU A 458 2.58 6.67 17.45
N ARG A 459 2.34 7.96 17.22
CA ARG A 459 1.04 8.61 17.51
C ARG A 459 -0.07 7.97 16.68
N ALA A 460 0.16 7.74 15.39
CA ALA A 460 -0.78 7.07 14.50
C ALA A 460 -1.08 5.63 14.94
N ALA A 461 -0.04 4.85 15.26
CA ALA A 461 -0.14 3.50 15.79
C ALA A 461 -0.98 3.45 17.08
N TYR A 462 -0.73 4.37 18.01
CA TYR A 462 -1.47 4.47 19.27
C TYR A 462 -2.94 4.84 19.07
N LEU A 463 -3.23 5.86 18.24
CA LEU A 463 -4.61 6.27 17.95
C LEU A 463 -5.40 5.12 17.31
N THR A 464 -4.76 4.39 16.39
CA THR A 464 -5.34 3.20 15.76
C THR A 464 -5.59 2.11 16.79
N ALA A 465 -4.59 1.74 17.60
CA ALA A 465 -4.75 0.70 18.61
C ALA A 465 -5.85 1.05 19.62
N LYS A 466 -5.92 2.31 20.06
CA LYS A 466 -6.95 2.82 20.96
C LYS A 466 -8.37 2.74 20.38
N HIS A 467 -8.53 2.87 19.06
CA HIS A 467 -9.84 2.69 18.41
C HIS A 467 -10.36 1.26 18.55
N PHE A 468 -9.45 0.29 18.61
CA PHE A 468 -9.73 -1.15 18.73
C PHE A 468 -9.66 -1.68 20.17
N GLU A 469 -9.39 -0.84 21.18
CA GLU A 469 -9.46 -1.27 22.57
C GLU A 469 -10.95 -1.39 23.02
N PRO A 470 -11.34 -2.45 23.77
CA PRO A 470 -12.68 -2.55 24.33
C PRO A 470 -12.97 -1.36 25.25
N ARG A 471 -14.15 -0.74 25.12
CA ARG A 471 -14.53 0.36 26.02
C ARG A 471 -14.67 -0.14 27.45
N GLU A 472 -14.20 0.64 28.42
CA GLU A 472 -14.44 0.36 29.84
C GLU A 472 -15.95 0.18 30.10
N GLY A 473 -16.37 -1.03 30.45
CA GLY A 473 -17.76 -1.38 30.77
C GLY A 473 -18.58 -2.05 29.65
N GLU A 474 -18.08 -2.12 28.41
CA GLU A 474 -18.72 -2.92 27.36
C GLU A 474 -18.21 -4.37 27.43
N LYS A 475 -19.10 -5.32 27.75
CA LYS A 475 -18.81 -6.74 27.50
C LYS A 475 -18.65 -6.90 25.99
N SER A 476 -17.58 -7.59 25.55
CA SER A 476 -17.36 -7.95 24.15
C SER A 476 -18.45 -8.90 23.68
N ASN A 477 -19.64 -8.37 23.43
CA ASN A 477 -20.69 -9.10 22.75
C ASN A 477 -20.26 -9.13 21.28
N GLY A 478 -19.81 -10.31 20.87
CA GLY A 478 -19.23 -10.58 19.57
C GLY A 478 -20.03 -9.96 18.41
N GLU A 479 -19.28 -9.62 17.35
CA GLU A 479 -19.71 -9.22 16.01
C GLU A 479 -19.83 -7.72 15.68
N ASN A 480 -19.86 -6.78 16.64
CA ASN A 480 -20.07 -5.35 16.30
C ASN A 480 -19.16 -4.29 16.97
N SER A 481 -18.22 -4.64 17.85
CA SER A 481 -17.47 -3.62 18.61
C SER A 481 -16.17 -3.11 17.96
N PHE A 482 -15.66 -3.75 16.90
CA PHE A 482 -14.33 -3.48 16.35
C PHE A 482 -14.37 -3.29 14.82
N LYS A 483 -15.04 -2.25 14.34
CA LYS A 483 -15.15 -1.97 12.90
C LYS A 483 -14.35 -0.74 12.51
N TRP A 484 -13.65 -0.86 11.38
CA TRP A 484 -13.08 0.27 10.66
C TRP A 484 -14.19 1.23 10.21
N ASP A 485 -13.89 2.52 10.25
CA ASP A 485 -14.82 3.55 9.83
C ASP A 485 -14.90 3.54 8.30
N ARG A 486 -16.13 3.47 7.76
CA ARG A 486 -16.40 3.47 6.32
C ARG A 486 -17.12 4.71 5.83
N SER A 487 -17.49 5.61 6.74
CA SER A 487 -17.98 6.95 6.41
C SER A 487 -16.81 7.88 6.09
N GLY A 488 -16.87 8.57 4.95
CA GLY A 488 -15.88 9.58 4.61
C GLY A 488 -15.96 10.81 5.52
N PHE A 489 -15.01 11.71 5.33
CA PHE A 489 -14.78 12.95 6.09
C PHE A 489 -15.66 14.09 5.59
N TYR A 490 -16.97 13.87 5.59
CA TYR A 490 -17.97 14.82 5.11
C TYR A 490 -18.60 15.67 6.22
#